data_AF-A0A6B2E383-F1
#
_entry.id   AF-A0A6B2E383-F1
#
_cell.length_a   1.000
_cell.length_b   1.000
_cell.length_c   1.000
_cell.angle_alpha   90.00
_cell.angle_beta   90.00
_cell.angle_gamma   90.00
#
_symmetry.space_group_name_H-M   'P 1'
#
loop_
_entity.id
_entity.type
_entity.pdbx_description
1 polymer ?
#
loop_
_entity_poly.entity_id
_entity_poly.type
_entity_poly.pdbx_seq_one_letter_code
_entity_poly.pdbx_strand_id
1 'polypeptide(L)' 'MLGISRQAYYQWCAAPVCQRDFDDAHLINAALEIHADDPADGYRFIADELARRGFTASENRVWRICSMQKIFSLHARK' A
#
# COMPACT_ATOMS: atom_id res chain seq x y z
N MET A 1 10.58 -26.16 -19.36
CA MET A 1 11.74 -25.41 -18.81
C MET A 1 11.24 -24.04 -18.38
N LEU A 2 11.53 -23.56 -17.17
CA LEU A 2 10.89 -22.38 -16.56
C LEU A 2 11.30 -21.01 -17.17
N GLY A 3 12.01 -20.94 -18.29
CA GLY A 3 12.43 -19.68 -18.91
C GLY A 3 13.40 -18.82 -18.07
N ILE A 4 13.80 -19.29 -16.88
CA ILE A 4 14.69 -18.60 -15.94
C ILE A 4 15.90 -19.48 -15.61
N SER A 5 17.03 -18.84 -15.27
CA SER A 5 18.22 -19.57 -14.84
C SER A 5 18.03 -20.19 -13.45
N ARG A 6 18.75 -21.28 -13.15
CA ARG A 6 18.75 -21.88 -11.81
C ARG A 6 19.18 -20.86 -10.73
N GLN A 7 20.12 -19.98 -11.06
CA GLN A 7 20.57 -18.94 -10.14
C GLN A 7 19.46 -17.93 -9.83
N ALA A 8 18.72 -17.48 -10.85
CA ALA A 8 17.58 -16.58 -10.67
C ALA A 8 16.48 -17.23 -9.83
N TYR A 9 16.23 -18.53 -10.04
CA TYR A 9 15.28 -19.28 -9.22
C TYR A 9 15.67 -19.29 -7.73
N TYR A 10 16.92 -19.61 -7.39
CA TYR A 10 17.36 -19.63 -5.99
C TYR A 10 17.46 -18.25 -5.36
N GLN A 11 17.80 -17.21 -6.14
CA GLN A 11 17.75 -15.83 -5.67
C GLN A 11 16.31 -15.42 -5.30
N TRP A 12 15.34 -15.76 -6.15
CA TRP A 12 13.93 -15.55 -5.82
C TRP A 12 13.49 -16.37 -4.61
N CYS A 13 13.89 -17.64 -4.48
CA CYS A 13 13.57 -18.42 -3.28
C CYS A 13 14.13 -17.81 -1.99
N ALA A 14 15.28 -17.14 -2.04
CA ALA A 14 15.90 -16.51 -0.89
C ALA A 14 15.21 -15.18 -0.48
N ALA A 15 14.69 -14.43 -1.44
CA ALA A 15 13.98 -13.17 -1.22
C ALA A 15 12.79 -13.05 -2.19
N PRO A 16 11.70 -13.80 -1.96
CA PRO A 16 10.61 -13.92 -2.92
C PRO A 16 9.75 -12.66 -3.02
N VAL A 17 9.86 -11.77 -2.04
CA VAL A 17 9.17 -10.49 -1.96
C VAL A 17 10.22 -9.39 -1.90
N CYS A 18 10.12 -8.41 -2.81
CA CYS A 18 11.03 -7.27 -2.75
C CYS A 18 10.62 -6.31 -1.62
N GLN A 19 11.59 -5.58 -1.06
CA GLN A 19 11.33 -4.64 0.03
C GLN A 19 10.23 -3.62 -0.32
N ARG A 20 10.17 -3.17 -1.58
CA ARG A 20 9.15 -2.23 -2.02
C ARG A 20 7.73 -2.79 -1.88
N ASP A 21 7.53 -4.05 -2.28
CA ASP A 21 6.23 -4.70 -2.22
C ASP A 21 5.83 -5.01 -0.77
N PHE A 22 6.81 -5.34 0.07
CA PHE A 22 6.62 -5.47 1.51
C PHE A 22 6.17 -4.13 2.13
N ASP A 23 6.88 -3.04 1.85
CA ASP A 23 6.54 -1.70 2.35
C ASP A 23 5.17 -1.24 1.84
N ASP A 24 4.85 -1.46 0.56
CA ASP A 24 3.54 -1.14 -0.01
C ASP A 24 2.43 -1.97 0.67
N ALA A 25 2.67 -3.25 0.97
CA ALA A 25 1.70 -4.10 1.68
C ALA A 25 1.43 -3.60 3.10
N HIS A 26 2.48 -3.23 3.85
CA HIS A 26 2.32 -2.64 5.19
C HIS A 26 1.58 -1.31 5.15
N LEU A 27 1.90 -0.46 4.17
CA LEU A 27 1.25 0.84 3.98
C LEU A 27 -0.24 0.67 3.60
N ILE A 28 -0.56 -0.31 2.75
CA ILE A 28 -1.94 -0.67 2.38
C ILE A 28 -2.74 -1.15 3.59
N ASN A 29 -2.17 -2.05 4.40
CA ASN A 29 -2.85 -2.56 5.59
C ASN A 29 -3.19 -1.43 6.56
N ALA A 30 -2.23 -0.54 6.84
CA ALA A 30 -2.48 0.62 7.69
C ALA A 30 -3.54 1.57 7.09
N ALA A 31 -3.51 1.82 5.77
CA ALA A 31 -4.53 2.63 5.11
C ALA A 31 -5.93 2.02 5.19
N LEU A 32 -6.05 0.69 5.10
CA LEU A 32 -7.31 -0.03 5.27
C LEU A 32 -7.84 0.04 6.70
N GLU A 33 -6.97 -0.10 7.69
CA GLU A 33 -7.34 0.05 9.10
C GLU A 33 -7.89 1.45 9.38
N ILE A 34 -7.17 2.49 8.93
CA ILE A 34 -7.61 3.89 9.09
C ILE A 34 -8.97 4.13 8.42
N HIS A 35 -9.16 3.60 7.21
CA HIS A 35 -10.42 3.78 6.49
C HIS A 35 -11.57 2.96 7.08
N ALA A 36 -11.28 1.83 7.73
CA ALA A 36 -12.29 1.04 8.43
C ALA A 36 -12.82 1.76 9.68
N ASP A 37 -11.97 2.57 10.34
CA ASP A 37 -12.36 3.38 11.49
C ASP A 37 -13.39 4.47 11.10
N ASP A 38 -13.20 5.14 9.96
CA ASP A 38 -14.19 6.06 9.36
C ASP A 38 -14.16 6.05 7.82
N PRO A 39 -15.12 5.38 7.15
CA PRO A 39 -15.20 5.35 5.70
C PRO A 39 -15.53 6.69 5.03
N ALA A 40 -15.96 7.71 5.80
CA ALA A 40 -16.22 9.04 5.26
C ALA A 40 -14.93 9.76 4.84
N ASP A 41 -13.79 9.34 5.38
CA ASP A 41 -12.50 9.97 5.15
C ASP A 41 -11.85 9.55 3.83
N GLY A 42 -11.23 10.54 3.18
CA GLY A 42 -10.53 10.36 1.91
C GLY A 42 -9.03 10.14 2.09
N TYR A 43 -8.33 9.92 0.97
CA TYR A 43 -6.90 9.60 0.98
C TYR A 43 -6.00 10.67 1.63
N ARG A 44 -6.43 11.94 1.68
CA ARG A 44 -5.68 13.03 2.34
C ARG A 44 -5.66 12.87 3.85
N PHE A 45 -6.82 12.57 4.45
CA PHE A 45 -6.90 12.26 5.87
C PHE A 45 -6.06 11.01 6.20
N ILE A 46 -6.18 9.99 5.35
CA ILE A 46 -5.40 8.76 5.48
C ILE A 46 -3.89 9.04 5.42
N ALA A 47 -3.43 9.93 4.53
CA ALA A 47 -2.02 10.32 4.46
C ALA A 47 -1.53 10.97 5.77
N ASP A 48 -2.34 11.85 6.37
CA ASP A 48 -2.00 12.51 7.63
C ASP A 48 -1.98 11.52 8.81
N GLU A 49 -2.93 10.59 8.86
CA GLU A 49 -2.98 9.55 9.89
C GLU A 49 -1.82 8.56 9.74
N LEU A 50 -1.48 8.16 8.51
CA LEU A 50 -0.29 7.33 8.24
C LEU A 50 0.99 8.01 8.73
N ALA A 51 1.15 9.31 8.48
CA ALA A 51 2.29 10.08 8.99
C ALA A 51 2.31 10.11 10.53
N ARG A 52 1.16 10.29 11.18
CA ARG A 52 1.04 10.23 12.65
C ARG A 52 1.38 8.86 13.23
N ARG A 53 1.11 7.78 12.48
CA ARG A 53 1.50 6.40 12.82
C ARG A 53 2.96 6.06 12.47
N GLY A 54 3.73 7.02 11.95
CA GLY A 54 5.15 6.86 11.64
C GLY A 54 5.47 6.34 10.24
N PHE A 55 4.47 6.19 9.36
CA PHE A 55 4.73 5.80 7.97
C PHE A 55 5.29 6.99 7.19
N THR A 56 6.36 6.73 6.43
CA THR A 56 6.94 7.71 5.50
C THR A 56 6.52 7.37 4.08
N ALA A 57 5.54 8.11 3.54
CA ALA A 57 5.09 7.97 2.16
C ALA A 57 4.71 9.34 1.58
N SER A 58 4.97 9.54 0.29
CA SER A 58 4.49 10.75 -0.39
C SER A 58 2.97 10.68 -0.60
N GLU A 59 2.31 11.84 -0.66
CA GLU A 59 0.87 11.92 -0.92
C GLU A 59 0.49 11.20 -2.22
N ASN A 60 1.31 11.30 -3.26
CA ASN A 60 1.11 10.58 -4.53
C ASN A 60 1.16 9.05 -4.36
N ARG A 61 2.05 8.53 -3.48
CA ARG A 61 2.11 7.10 -3.16
C ARG A 61 0.84 6.66 -2.43
N VAL A 62 0.41 7.43 -1.44
CA VAL A 62 -0.83 7.18 -0.68
C VAL A 62 -2.06 7.20 -1.60
N TRP A 63 -2.17 8.21 -2.46
CA TRP A 63 -3.24 8.29 -3.45
C TRP A 63 -3.29 7.06 -4.37
N ARG A 64 -2.13 6.64 -4.91
CA ARG A 64 -2.04 5.46 -5.78
C ARG A 64 -2.54 4.20 -5.07
N ILE A 65 -2.07 3.93 -3.84
CA ILE A 65 -2.47 2.72 -3.11
C ILE A 65 -3.95 2.76 -2.71
N CYS A 66 -4.46 3.91 -2.26
CA CYS A 66 -5.87 4.07 -1.90
C CYS A 66 -6.76 3.85 -3.13
N SER A 67 -6.40 4.42 -4.28
CA SER A 67 -7.13 4.20 -5.53
C SER A 67 -7.10 2.74 -5.99
N MET A 68 -5.97 2.03 -5.82
CA MET A 68 -5.87 0.60 -6.15
C MET A 68 -6.78 -0.25 -5.24
N GLN A 69 -6.89 0.11 -3.96
CA GLN A 69 -7.75 -0.58 -2.98
C GLN A 69 -9.20 -0.07 -2.96
N LYS A 70 -9.55 0.87 -3.86
CA LYS A 70 -10.87 1.53 -3.91
C LYS A 70 -11.27 2.23 -2.61
N ILE A 71 -10.28 2.69 -1.84
CA ILE A 71 -10.45 3.52 -0.67
C ILE A 71 -10.79 4.93 -1.14
N PHE A 72 -12.06 5.30 -1.03
CA PHE A 72 -12.58 6.60 -1.41
C PHE A 72 -13.46 7.11 -0.28
N SER A 73 -13.42 8.42 -0.01
CA SER A 73 -14.39 9.02 0.89
C SER A 73 -15.81 8.78 0.36
N LEU A 74 -16.74 8.40 1.23
CA LEU A 74 -18.17 8.30 0.89
C LEU A 74 -18.71 9.56 0.20
N HIS A 75 -18.17 10.73 0.54
CA HIS A 75 -18.57 12.02 -0.02
C HIS A 75 -17.95 12.36 -1.39
N ALA A 76 -16.98 11.57 -1.90
CA ALA A 76 -16.30 11.88 -3.16
C ALA A 76 -17.06 11.42 -4.42
N ARG A 77 -18.08 10.58 -4.27
CA ARG A 77 -18.95 10.18 -5.40
C ARG A 77 -20.33 10.81 -5.22
N LYS A 78 -20.65 11.77 -6.08
CA LYS A 78 -22.00 12.25 -6.36
C LYS A 78 -22.31 11.98 -7.82
#